data_AF-A0A534NHI1-F1
#
_entry.id   AF-A0A534NHI1-F1
#
_cell.length_a   1.000
_cell.length_b   1.000
_cell.length_c   1.000
_cell.angle_alpha   90.00
_cell.angle_beta   90.00
_cell.angle_gamma   90.00
#
_symmetry.space_group_name_H-M   'P 1'
#
loop_
_entity.id
_entity.type
_entity.pdbx_description
1 polymer ?
#
loop_
_entity_poly.entity_id
_entity_poly.type
_entity_poly.pdbx_seq_one_letter_code
_entity_poly.pdbx_strand_id
1 'polypeptide(L)'
;MKIVAATLLALSISLVQSMPASGQDFKKQEAQIAEYKKWLDSLGPKGSQFWIRLDGQHRPHRLYLGEGFYRADFQSQERFVDTFSNYLAGHPQKFMLIDLFDASTNKPVGEFGWGGFKLYSQPVRTSTRPN
;
A
#
# COMPACT_ATOMS: atom_id res chain seq x y z
N MET A 1 13.61 42.44 -50.48
CA MET A 1 13.52 41.22 -49.65
C MET A 1 14.70 41.17 -48.71
N LYS A 2 14.54 41.48 -47.41
CA LYS A 2 15.57 41.28 -46.36
C LYS A 2 15.16 41.76 -44.96
N ILE A 3 13.87 41.87 -44.60
CA ILE A 3 13.49 42.22 -43.21
C ILE A 3 12.19 41.50 -42.83
N VAL A 4 12.21 40.17 -42.82
CA VAL A 4 11.13 39.36 -42.19
C VAL A 4 11.74 38.20 -41.35
N ALA A 5 13.06 38.07 -41.30
CA ALA A 5 13.71 36.91 -40.70
C ALA A 5 14.12 37.09 -39.22
N ALA A 6 13.69 38.17 -38.55
CA ALA A 6 14.23 38.53 -37.23
C ALA A 6 13.24 38.39 -36.05
N THR A 7 12.00 37.99 -36.26
CA THR A 7 10.97 37.91 -35.20
C THR A 7 10.40 36.52 -34.94
N LEU A 8 10.97 35.46 -35.55
CA LEU A 8 10.53 34.07 -35.35
C LEU A 8 11.54 33.19 -34.61
N LEU A 9 12.64 33.75 -34.10
CA LEU A 9 13.68 32.98 -33.40
C LEU A 9 13.74 33.24 -31.88
N ALA A 10 12.98 34.19 -31.35
CA ALA A 10 12.95 34.49 -29.91
C ALA A 10 11.84 33.76 -29.13
N LEU A 11 10.98 32.98 -29.81
CA LEU A 11 9.83 32.30 -29.21
C LEU A 11 9.91 30.78 -29.31
N SER A 12 11.11 30.21 -29.16
CA SER A 12 11.32 28.76 -29.11
C SER A 12 12.07 28.28 -27.86
N ILE A 13 12.37 29.16 -26.91
CA ILE A 13 13.04 28.81 -25.64
C ILE A 13 12.03 28.53 -24.51
N SER A 14 10.77 28.26 -24.83
CA SER A 14 9.87 27.52 -23.92
C SER A 14 10.10 26.01 -24.04
N LEU A 15 11.36 25.61 -24.22
CA LEU A 15 11.79 24.22 -24.21
C LEU A 15 11.66 23.73 -22.77
N VAL A 16 10.47 23.22 -22.45
CA VAL A 16 10.17 22.16 -21.49
C VAL A 16 11.41 21.74 -20.71
N GLN A 17 11.65 22.41 -19.58
CA GLN A 17 12.54 21.88 -18.56
C GLN A 17 11.79 20.74 -17.87
N SER A 18 11.78 19.56 -18.52
CA SER A 18 11.48 18.31 -17.84
C SER A 18 12.55 18.12 -16.78
N MET A 19 12.26 18.54 -15.55
CA MET A 19 13.16 18.31 -14.42
C MET A 19 13.43 16.80 -14.27
N PRO A 20 14.65 16.41 -13.88
CA PRO A 20 14.97 15.01 -13.59
C PRO A 20 14.41 14.66 -12.21
N ALA A 21 13.08 14.65 -12.04
CA ALA A 21 12.44 14.22 -10.81
C ALA A 21 12.58 12.69 -10.58
N SER A 22 12.90 11.93 -11.63
CA SER A 22 12.69 10.49 -11.64
C SER A 22 13.70 9.68 -10.82
N GLY A 23 14.91 10.19 -10.56
CA GLY A 23 15.99 9.41 -9.93
C GLY A 23 16.09 9.54 -8.40
N GLN A 24 15.97 10.76 -7.87
CA GLN A 24 16.00 11.00 -6.43
C GLN A 24 14.71 10.54 -5.74
N ASP A 25 13.56 10.76 -6.39
CA ASP A 25 12.26 10.32 -5.86
C ASP A 25 12.17 8.80 -5.82
N PHE A 26 12.67 8.11 -6.84
CA PHE A 26 12.72 6.64 -6.85
C PHE A 26 13.56 6.08 -5.70
N LYS A 27 14.77 6.61 -5.48
CA LYS A 27 15.62 6.18 -4.35
C LYS A 27 14.95 6.43 -2.99
N LYS A 28 14.22 7.54 -2.86
CA LYS A 28 13.45 7.85 -1.65
C LYS A 28 12.30 6.86 -1.45
N GLN A 29 11.61 6.50 -2.53
CA GLN A 29 10.54 5.50 -2.49
C GLN A 29 11.08 4.12 -2.10
N GLU A 30 12.18 3.67 -2.71
CA GLU A 30 12.84 2.41 -2.37
C GLU A 30 13.26 2.37 -0.90
N ALA A 31 13.84 3.48 -0.39
CA ALA A 31 14.23 3.58 1.01
C ALA A 31 13.03 3.46 1.95
N GLN A 32 11.91 4.13 1.64
CA GLN A 32 10.68 4.04 2.44
C GLN A 32 10.09 2.63 2.43
N ILE A 33 10.06 1.95 1.28
CA ILE A 33 9.59 0.56 1.20
C ILE A 33 10.51 -0.39 1.99
N ALA A 34 11.82 -0.15 1.97
CA ALA A 34 12.76 -0.92 2.77
C ALA A 34 12.54 -0.71 4.29
N GLU A 35 12.21 0.51 4.71
CA GLU A 35 11.84 0.81 6.10
C GLU A 35 10.54 0.12 6.50
N TYR A 36 9.51 0.15 5.64
CA TYR A 36 8.27 -0.59 5.87
C TYR A 36 8.55 -2.07 6.03
N LYS A 37 9.37 -2.66 5.16
CA LYS A 37 9.74 -4.07 5.26
C LYS A 37 10.39 -4.38 6.61
N LYS A 38 11.40 -3.60 7.03
CA LYS A 38 12.09 -3.80 8.31
C LYS A 38 11.12 -3.74 9.48
N TRP A 39 10.19 -2.80 9.47
CA TRP A 39 9.17 -2.68 10.50
C TRP A 39 8.16 -3.84 10.47
N LEU A 40 7.71 -4.27 9.29
CA LEU A 40 6.82 -5.43 9.15
C LEU A 40 7.49 -6.74 9.56
N ASP A 41 8.80 -6.88 9.31
CA ASP A 41 9.59 -8.04 9.73
C ASP A 41 9.62 -8.16 11.27
N SER A 42 9.67 -7.04 12.01
CA SER A 42 9.63 -7.05 13.48
C SER A 42 8.25 -7.39 14.06
N LEU A 43 7.19 -7.24 13.27
CA LEU A 43 5.82 -7.59 13.62
C LEU A 43 5.37 -8.95 13.05
N GLY A 44 6.20 -9.60 12.24
CA GLY A 44 5.87 -10.85 11.57
C GLY A 44 5.88 -12.10 12.47
N PRO A 45 5.87 -13.31 11.88
CA PRO A 45 5.73 -14.57 12.62
C PRO A 45 6.79 -14.85 13.69
N LYS A 46 7.97 -14.21 13.61
CA LYS A 46 9.06 -14.35 14.59
C LYS A 46 9.12 -13.19 15.60
N GLY A 47 8.24 -12.20 15.45
CA GLY A 47 8.18 -11.00 16.27
C GLY A 47 6.89 -10.95 17.09
N SER A 48 6.25 -9.77 17.15
CA SER A 48 4.98 -9.60 17.87
C SER A 48 3.80 -10.36 17.24
N GLN A 49 3.97 -11.01 16.09
CA GLN A 49 2.98 -11.89 15.47
C GLN A 49 1.66 -11.17 15.12
N PHE A 50 1.76 -10.00 14.48
CA PHE A 50 0.60 -9.28 13.92
C PHE A 50 -0.01 -10.02 12.73
N TRP A 51 0.79 -10.77 11.97
CA TRP A 51 0.31 -11.57 10.85
C TRP A 51 1.00 -12.93 10.79
N ILE A 52 0.30 -13.89 10.19
CA ILE A 52 0.73 -15.29 10.08
C ILE A 52 1.09 -15.63 8.64
N ARG A 53 0.23 -15.23 7.69
CA ARG A 53 0.44 -15.48 6.27
C ARG A 53 -0.30 -14.46 5.40
N LEU A 54 0.15 -14.35 4.16
CA LEU A 54 -0.52 -13.62 3.09
C LEU A 54 -0.92 -14.64 2.02
N ASP A 55 -2.19 -14.61 1.61
CA ASP A 55 -2.66 -15.32 0.43
C ASP A 55 -2.85 -14.31 -0.71
N GLY A 56 -1.93 -14.38 -1.68
CA GLY A 56 -1.89 -13.52 -2.85
C GLY A 56 -2.53 -14.12 -4.10
N GLN A 57 -3.11 -15.32 -4.04
CA GLN A 57 -3.63 -16.03 -5.22
C GLN A 57 -4.79 -15.29 -5.89
N HIS A 58 -5.57 -14.54 -5.11
CA HIS A 58 -6.69 -13.75 -5.59
C HIS A 58 -6.58 -12.30 -5.09
N ARG A 59 -7.27 -11.38 -5.78
CA ARG A 59 -7.45 -9.99 -5.32
C ARG A 59 -8.91 -9.76 -4.88
N PRO A 60 -9.17 -9.05 -3.78
CA PRO A 60 -8.20 -8.50 -2.81
C PRO A 60 -7.35 -9.59 -2.14
N HIS A 61 -6.11 -9.25 -1.76
CA HIS A 61 -5.24 -10.20 -1.08
C HIS A 61 -5.78 -10.49 0.31
N ARG A 62 -5.62 -11.72 0.79
CA ARG A 62 -6.08 -12.08 2.15
C ARG A 62 -4.90 -12.06 3.11
N LEU A 63 -4.94 -11.14 4.06
CA LEU A 63 -3.95 -11.05 5.14
C LEU A 63 -4.50 -11.77 6.37
N TYR A 64 -3.79 -12.81 6.79
CA TYR A 64 -4.15 -13.61 7.95
C TYR A 64 -3.46 -13.06 9.20
N LEU A 65 -4.27 -12.50 10.09
CA LEU A 65 -3.86 -11.81 11.30
C LEU A 65 -3.55 -12.79 12.43
N GLY A 66 -2.52 -12.46 13.21
CA GLY A 66 -2.11 -13.20 14.40
C GLY A 66 -2.50 -12.49 15.69
N GLU A 67 -2.19 -13.11 16.83
CA GLU A 67 -2.58 -12.59 18.14
C GLU A 67 -2.06 -11.17 18.44
N GLY A 68 -0.88 -10.81 17.93
CA GLY A 68 -0.29 -9.49 18.16
C GLY A 68 -1.17 -8.35 17.67
N PHE A 69 -1.86 -8.56 16.55
CA PHE A 69 -2.76 -7.57 15.99
C PHE A 69 -3.94 -7.30 16.93
N TYR A 70 -4.55 -8.35 17.47
CA TYR A 70 -5.71 -8.23 18.36
C TYR A 70 -5.36 -7.66 19.74
N ARG A 71 -4.11 -7.80 20.17
CA ARG A 71 -3.63 -7.21 21.43
C ARG A 71 -3.25 -5.74 21.30
N ALA A 72 -3.02 -5.26 20.09
CA ALA A 72 -2.65 -3.88 19.83
C ALA A 72 -3.87 -2.94 19.94
N ASP A 73 -3.61 -1.67 20.24
CA ASP A 73 -4.66 -0.64 20.14
C ASP A 73 -5.09 -0.41 18.68
N PHE A 74 -6.25 0.22 18.50
CA PHE A 74 -6.85 0.46 17.19
C PHE A 74 -5.93 1.26 16.25
N GLN A 75 -5.18 2.23 16.79
CA GLN A 75 -4.26 3.06 16.01
C GLN A 75 -3.08 2.22 15.46
N SER A 76 -2.55 1.32 16.29
CA SER A 76 -1.47 0.41 15.91
C SER A 76 -1.94 -0.61 14.88
N GLN A 77 -3.19 -1.10 15.00
CA GLN A 77 -3.83 -1.97 14.02
C GLN A 77 -3.98 -1.27 12.66
N GLU A 78 -4.53 -0.06 12.66
CA GLU A 78 -4.70 0.75 11.44
C GLU A 78 -3.35 1.02 10.76
N ARG A 79 -2.36 1.51 11.52
CA ARG A 79 -1.01 1.78 11.01
C ARG A 79 -0.37 0.54 10.42
N PHE A 80 -0.55 -0.62 11.07
CA PHE A 80 -0.06 -1.88 10.55
C PHE A 80 -0.68 -2.20 9.19
N VAL A 81 -2.01 -2.15 9.07
CA VAL A 81 -2.70 -2.51 7.83
C VAL A 81 -2.37 -1.53 6.69
N ASP A 82 -2.31 -0.23 6.99
CA ASP A 82 -1.91 0.81 6.03
C ASP A 82 -0.49 0.55 5.52
N THR A 83 0.48 0.41 6.43
CA THR A 83 1.88 0.16 6.06
C THR A 83 2.06 -1.15 5.29
N PHE A 84 1.35 -2.22 5.71
CA PHE A 84 1.35 -3.50 5.00
C PHE A 84 0.80 -3.33 3.58
N SER A 85 -0.26 -2.53 3.43
CA SER A 85 -0.86 -2.23 2.14
C SER A 85 0.05 -1.43 1.21
N ASN A 86 0.74 -0.40 1.73
CA ASN A 86 1.75 0.34 0.94
C ASN A 86 2.92 -0.55 0.54
N TYR A 87 3.37 -1.41 1.45
CA TYR A 87 4.42 -2.39 1.18
C TYR A 87 4.01 -3.35 0.06
N LEU A 88 2.78 -3.88 0.08
CA LEU A 88 2.26 -4.74 -0.99
C LEU A 88 2.09 -4.01 -2.33
N ALA A 89 1.77 -2.72 -2.30
CA ALA A 89 1.72 -1.90 -3.50
C ALA A 89 3.11 -1.57 -4.07
N GLY A 90 4.17 -1.82 -3.29
CA GLY A 90 5.55 -1.45 -3.64
C GLY A 90 5.75 0.07 -3.79
N HIS A 91 4.86 0.88 -3.21
CA HIS A 91 4.89 2.32 -3.39
C HIS A 91 4.28 3.06 -2.17
N PRO A 92 4.99 4.03 -1.58
CA PRO A 92 4.59 4.62 -0.29
C PRO A 92 3.31 5.46 -0.34
N GLN A 93 2.92 5.97 -1.51
CA GLN A 93 1.66 6.73 -1.70
C GLN A 93 0.56 5.92 -2.41
N LYS A 94 0.75 4.61 -2.61
CA LYS A 94 -0.30 3.74 -3.17
C LYS A 94 -0.61 2.64 -2.18
N PHE A 95 -1.81 2.11 -2.25
CA PHE A 95 -2.25 1.03 -1.38
C PHE A 95 -2.79 -0.13 -2.22
N MET A 96 -2.68 -1.33 -1.66
CA MET A 96 -3.32 -2.53 -2.16
C MET A 96 -4.61 -2.78 -1.37
N LEU A 97 -5.67 -3.24 -2.04
CA LEU A 97 -6.86 -3.70 -1.34
C LEU A 97 -6.54 -5.03 -0.63
N ILE A 98 -6.88 -5.12 0.65
CA ILE A 98 -6.61 -6.28 1.49
C ILE A 98 -7.86 -6.66 2.27
N ASP A 99 -8.25 -7.93 2.19
CA ASP A 99 -9.21 -8.51 3.12
C ASP A 99 -8.46 -9.07 4.34
N LEU A 100 -8.97 -8.77 5.53
CA LEU A 100 -8.38 -9.21 6.79
C LEU A 100 -9.08 -10.47 7.29
N PHE A 101 -8.31 -11.50 7.58
CA PHE A 101 -8.79 -12.78 8.04
C PHE A 101 -8.17 -13.13 9.39
N ASP A 102 -8.96 -13.76 10.25
CA ASP A 102 -8.43 -14.40 11.44
C ASP A 102 -7.71 -15.70 11.06
N ALA A 103 -6.44 -15.85 11.46
CA ALA A 103 -5.67 -17.04 11.11
C ALA A 103 -6.18 -18.33 11.75
N SER A 104 -6.78 -18.26 12.94
CA SER A 104 -7.23 -19.44 13.70
C SER A 104 -8.56 -19.99 13.20
N THR A 105 -9.47 -19.09 12.79
CA THR A 105 -10.83 -19.44 12.37
C THR A 105 -11.05 -19.37 10.87
N ASN A 106 -10.10 -18.81 10.12
CA ASN A 106 -10.19 -18.55 8.68
C ASN A 106 -11.44 -17.71 8.30
N LYS A 107 -11.92 -16.88 9.22
CA LYS A 107 -13.09 -16.00 9.02
C LYS A 107 -12.64 -14.57 8.66
N PRO A 108 -13.41 -13.86 7.82
CA PRO A 108 -13.16 -12.45 7.54
C PRO A 108 -13.45 -11.61 8.80
N VAL A 109 -12.53 -10.72 9.15
CA VAL A 109 -12.61 -9.85 10.33
C VAL A 109 -12.49 -8.37 10.00
N GLY A 110 -12.12 -8.03 8.77
CA GLY A 110 -12.04 -6.64 8.34
C GLY A 110 -11.61 -6.51 6.88
N GLU A 111 -11.38 -5.28 6.47
CA GLU A 111 -10.92 -4.90 5.15
C GLU A 111 -10.11 -3.61 5.20
N PHE A 112 -9.29 -3.42 4.18
CA PHE A 112 -8.62 -2.16 3.91
C PHE A 112 -8.76 -1.81 2.42
N GLY A 113 -9.22 -0.59 2.17
CA GLY A 113 -9.38 -0.10 0.82
C GLY A 113 -9.76 1.37 0.74
N TRP A 114 -10.56 1.71 -0.26
CA TRP A 114 -10.97 3.10 -0.52
C TRP A 114 -11.64 3.80 0.67
N GLY A 115 -12.33 3.04 1.54
CA GLY A 115 -12.95 3.55 2.76
C GLY A 115 -12.04 3.59 3.99
N GLY A 116 -10.74 3.27 3.83
CA GLY A 116 -9.78 3.14 4.91
C GLY A 116 -9.84 1.78 5.60
N PHE A 117 -9.26 1.72 6.81
CA PHE A 117 -9.23 0.54 7.66
C PHE A 117 -10.56 0.32 8.36
N LYS A 118 -11.06 -0.91 8.32
CA LYS A 118 -12.31 -1.28 9.00
C LYS A 118 -12.24 -2.69 9.55
N LEU A 119 -12.66 -2.85 10.81
CA LEU A 119 -12.94 -4.14 11.42
C LEU A 119 -14.45 -4.41 11.44
N TYR A 120 -14.81 -5.68 11.27
CA TYR A 120 -16.18 -6.13 11.32
C TYR A 120 -16.59 -6.49 12.75
N SER A 121 -17.73 -5.98 13.19
CA SER A 121 -18.31 -6.30 14.50
C SER A 121 -18.83 -7.75 14.59
N GLN A 122 -19.06 -8.40 13.44
CA GLN A 122 -19.51 -9.78 13.30
C GLN A 122 -18.86 -10.40 12.05
N PRO A 123 -18.60 -11.72 12.02
CA PRO A 123 -18.07 -12.37 10.83
C PRO A 123 -19.02 -12.13 9.65
N VAL A 124 -18.54 -11.39 8.65
CA VAL A 124 -19.31 -11.09 7.45
C VAL A 124 -19.59 -12.41 6.76
N ARG A 125 -20.86 -12.71 6.51
CA ARG A 125 -21.25 -13.73 5.55
C ARG A 125 -20.78 -13.23 4.20
N THR A 126 -19.59 -13.63 3.78
CA THR A 126 -19.12 -13.41 2.42
C THR A 126 -20.20 -13.97 1.50
N SER A 127 -20.81 -13.09 0.70
CA SER A 127 -21.78 -13.52 -0.30
C SER A 127 -21.08 -14.54 -1.17
N THR A 128 -21.48 -15.79 -1.04
CA THR A 128 -21.12 -16.85 -1.97
C THR A 128 -21.62 -16.36 -3.33
N ARG A 129 -20.71 -15.90 -4.19
CA ARG A 129 -21.06 -15.60 -5.57
C ARG A 129 -21.33 -16.97 -6.20
N PRO A 130 -22.57 -17.25 -6.68
CA PRO A 130 -22.83 -18.52 -7.32
C PRO A 130 -22.13 -18.56 -8.68
N ASN A 131 -21.33 -19.63 -8.84
CA ASN A 131 -20.67 -20.20 -10.01
C ASN A 131 -19.65 -19.34 -10.76
#